data_AF-A0A8J4VDA8-F1
#
_entry.id   AF-A0A8J4VDA8-F1
#
_cell.length_a   1.000
_cell.length_b   1.000
_cell.length_c   1.000
_cell.angle_alpha   90.00
_cell.angle_beta   90.00
_cell.angle_gamma   90.00
#
_symmetry.space_group_name_H-M   'P 1'
#
loop_
_entity.id
_entity.type
_entity.pdbx_description
1 polymer ?
#
loop_
_entity_poly.entity_id
_entity_poly.type
_entity_poly.pdbx_seq_one_letter_code
_entity_poly.pdbx_strand_id
1 'polypeptide(L)'
;MVGSSPLLVLAFSVACIFGQLFELAQAQNGTQPATDPAEVRALNTIFQKWGISARLNQWNISGEPCSGAAIDSTSFDDKNYNPFIKCDCTANSNSTCHITQLYVSFFSSCFVSHAILA
;
A
#
# COMPACT_ATOMS: atom_id res chain seq x y z
N MET A 1 -21.25 42.04 19.92
CA MET A 1 -20.74 42.06 18.53
C MET A 1 -19.23 41.91 18.65
N VAL A 2 -18.74 40.67 18.72
CA VAL A 2 -17.30 40.42 18.88
C VAL A 2 -16.66 40.75 17.54
N GLY A 3 -16.07 41.94 17.45
CA GLY A 3 -15.30 42.37 16.29
C GLY A 3 -14.00 41.60 16.28
N SER A 4 -13.98 40.49 15.53
CA SER A 4 -12.78 39.70 15.31
C SER A 4 -11.66 40.59 14.81
N SER A 5 -10.59 40.73 15.60
CA SER A 5 -9.45 41.55 15.25
C SER A 5 -8.88 41.07 13.90
N PRO A 6 -8.57 41.98 12.95
CA PRO A 6 -8.08 41.58 11.63
C PRO A 6 -6.78 40.77 11.72
N LEU A 7 -6.01 40.94 12.80
CA LEU A 7 -4.82 40.16 13.11
C LEU A 7 -5.10 38.68 13.39
N LEU A 8 -6.24 38.36 14.02
CA LEU A 8 -6.65 36.96 14.26
C LEU A 8 -7.05 36.29 12.94
N VAL A 9 -7.78 36.99 12.08
CA VAL A 9 -8.19 36.48 10.75
C VAL A 9 -6.97 36.20 9.86
N LEU A 10 -5.97 37.08 9.90
CA LEU A 10 -4.70 36.92 9.18
C LEU A 10 -3.87 35.75 9.75
N ALA A 11 -3.84 35.56 11.07
CA ALA A 11 -3.11 34.45 11.69
C ALA A 11 -3.72 33.08 11.32
N PHE A 12 -5.06 32.96 11.33
CA PHE A 12 -5.75 31.74 10.92
C PHE A 12 -5.55 31.41 9.44
N SER A 13 -5.63 32.40 8.56
CA SER A 13 -5.45 32.21 7.12
C SER A 13 -4.02 31.77 6.76
N VAL A 14 -3.01 32.32 7.43
CA VAL A 14 -1.62 31.89 7.27
C VAL A 14 -1.41 30.45 7.77
N ALA A 15 -1.99 30.07 8.92
CA ALA A 15 -1.92 28.71 9.45
C ALA A 15 -2.58 27.67 8.53
N CYS A 16 -3.72 28.00 7.89
CA CYS A 16 -4.38 27.12 6.92
C CYS A 16 -3.50 26.85 5.69
N ILE A 17 -2.83 27.88 5.17
CA ILE A 17 -1.94 27.76 4.00
C ILE A 17 -0.72 26.89 4.32
N PHE A 18 -0.15 27.03 5.52
CA PHE A 18 0.96 26.17 5.97
C PHE A 18 0.53 24.72 6.27
N GLY A 19 -0.69 24.50 6.78
CA GLY A 19 -1.23 23.14 7.00
C GLY A 19 -1.46 22.37 5.69
N GLN A 20 -1.88 23.07 4.62
CA GLN A 20 -2.08 22.48 3.29
C GLN A 20 -0.77 22.19 2.54
N LEU A 21 0.37 22.73 2.99
CA LEU A 21 1.69 22.40 2.45
C LEU A 21 2.24 21.07 3.00
N PHE A 22 1.75 20.59 4.14
CA PHE A 22 2.21 19.33 4.74
C PHE A 22 1.60 18.07 4.10
N GLU A 23 0.55 18.22 3.28
CA GLU A 23 -0.04 17.09 2.54
C GLU A 23 0.53 16.91 1.11
N LEU A 24 1.39 17.82 0.65
CA LEU A 24 2.05 17.71 -0.67
C LEU A 24 3.41 16.98 -0.62
N ALA A 25 3.75 16.36 0.51
CA ALA A 25 4.95 15.52 0.65
C ALA A 25 4.79 14.11 0.04
N GLN A 26 3.85 13.89 -0.88
CA GLN A 26 3.96 12.78 -1.85
C GLN A 26 4.91 13.23 -2.96
N ALA A 27 6.20 13.24 -2.61
CA ALA A 27 7.29 13.59 -3.51
C ALA A 27 7.36 12.59 -4.69
N GLN A 28 7.13 13.14 -5.88
CA GLN A 28 8.02 13.07 -7.05
C GLN A 28 8.66 11.71 -7.39
N ASN A 29 8.37 11.18 -8.59
CA ASN A 29 9.32 11.09 -9.72
C ASN A 29 8.83 10.07 -10.77
N GLY A 30 8.25 10.54 -11.89
CA GLY A 30 7.68 9.70 -12.95
C GLY A 30 6.34 9.08 -12.56
N THR A 31 5.36 9.05 -13.47
CA THR A 31 4.06 8.40 -13.24
C THR A 31 4.27 6.89 -13.15
N GLN A 32 4.74 6.38 -12.02
CA GLN A 32 4.76 4.94 -11.78
C GLN A 32 3.29 4.50 -11.65
N PRO A 33 2.85 3.46 -12.39
CA PRO A 33 1.49 2.99 -12.30
C PRO A 33 1.14 2.62 -10.85
N ALA A 34 -0.04 3.06 -10.42
CA ALA A 34 -0.56 2.79 -9.09
C ALA A 34 -1.45 1.56 -9.11
N THR A 35 -1.45 0.76 -8.03
CA THR A 35 -2.40 -0.34 -7.89
C THR A 35 -3.79 0.21 -7.59
N ASP A 36 -4.83 -0.44 -8.13
CA ASP A 36 -6.21 -0.08 -7.84
C ASP A 36 -6.46 -0.10 -6.31
N PRO A 37 -6.95 1.01 -5.70
CA PRO A 37 -7.18 1.08 -4.26
C PRO A 37 -8.11 -0.01 -3.71
N ALA A 38 -9.06 -0.50 -4.51
CA ALA A 38 -9.94 -1.60 -4.13
C ALA A 38 -9.17 -2.93 -4.03
N GLU A 39 -8.22 -3.18 -4.92
CA GLU A 39 -7.34 -4.36 -4.86
C GLU A 39 -6.41 -4.29 -3.65
N VAL A 40 -5.83 -3.11 -3.36
CA VAL A 40 -5.01 -2.90 -2.15
C VAL A 40 -5.83 -3.19 -0.89
N ARG A 41 -7.09 -2.71 -0.82
CA ARG A 41 -7.99 -2.99 0.29
C ARG A 41 -8.34 -4.47 0.39
N ALA A 42 -8.61 -5.14 -0.73
CA ALA A 42 -8.91 -6.56 -0.77
C ALA A 42 -7.71 -7.40 -0.28
N LEU A 43 -6.50 -7.10 -0.77
CA LEU A 43 -5.27 -7.75 -0.36
C LEU A 43 -5.04 -7.62 1.15
N ASN A 44 -5.15 -6.40 1.69
CA ASN A 44 -5.01 -6.14 3.12
C ASN A 44 -6.07 -6.90 3.94
N THR A 45 -7.30 -6.98 3.44
CA THR A 45 -8.38 -7.74 4.10
C THR A 45 -8.06 -9.24 4.15
N ILE A 46 -7.51 -9.80 3.06
CA ILE A 46 -7.08 -11.20 3.01
C ILE A 46 -5.95 -11.44 4.02
N PHE A 47 -4.96 -10.55 4.05
CA PHE A 47 -3.80 -10.67 4.94
C PHE A 47 -4.22 -10.61 6.41
N GLN A 48 -5.13 -9.70 6.75
CA GLN A 48 -5.74 -9.62 8.07
C GLN A 48 -6.49 -10.90 8.44
N LYS A 49 -7.33 -11.44 7.54
CA LYS A 49 -8.07 -12.68 7.78
C LYS A 49 -7.17 -13.90 7.97
N TRP A 50 -6.04 -13.94 7.28
CA TRP A 50 -5.06 -15.03 7.39
C TRP A 50 -4.04 -14.81 8.51
N GLY A 51 -4.04 -13.64 9.17
CA GLY A 51 -3.06 -13.30 10.20
C GLY A 51 -1.63 -13.27 9.67
N ILE A 52 -1.44 -12.88 8.40
CA ILE A 52 -0.14 -12.78 7.75
C ILE A 52 0.21 -11.31 7.46
N SER A 53 1.47 -11.04 7.17
CA SER A 53 1.95 -9.72 6.78
C SER A 53 2.88 -9.84 5.58
N ALA A 54 2.89 -8.80 4.73
CA ALA A 54 3.85 -8.70 3.64
C ALA A 54 5.27 -8.59 4.21
N ARG A 55 6.25 -9.18 3.53
CA ARG A 55 7.65 -8.97 3.85
C ARG A 55 8.10 -7.65 3.22
N LEU A 56 8.44 -6.69 4.07
CA LEU A 56 8.98 -5.40 3.64
C LEU A 56 10.26 -5.62 2.82
N ASN A 57 10.50 -4.72 1.86
CA ASN A 57 11.72 -4.66 1.02
C ASN A 57 11.88 -5.78 -0.04
N GLN A 58 10.90 -6.67 -0.23
CA GLN A 58 10.90 -7.65 -1.33
C GLN A 58 9.96 -7.20 -2.45
N TRP A 59 8.72 -6.95 -2.05
CA TRP A 59 7.63 -6.35 -2.79
C TRP A 59 6.88 -5.50 -1.76
N ASN A 60 6.18 -4.44 -2.17
CA ASN A 60 5.66 -3.42 -1.23
C ASN A 60 6.76 -2.56 -0.55
N ILE A 61 7.64 -1.95 -1.34
CA ILE A 61 8.83 -1.20 -0.86
C ILE A 61 8.47 0.21 -0.32
N SER A 62 7.31 0.77 -0.69
CA SER A 62 6.90 2.13 -0.32
C SER A 62 5.41 2.28 0.01
N GLY A 63 4.75 1.18 0.40
CA GLY A 63 3.29 1.15 0.56
C GLY A 63 2.51 0.85 -0.73
N GLU A 64 3.21 0.80 -1.87
CA GLU A 64 2.66 0.38 -3.16
C GLU A 64 2.95 -1.12 -3.38
N PRO A 65 1.94 -2.02 -3.32
CA PRO A 65 2.15 -3.46 -3.38
C PRO A 65 2.75 -3.93 -4.71
N CYS A 66 2.40 -3.31 -5.84
CA CYS A 66 2.95 -3.67 -7.16
C CYS A 66 4.29 -2.98 -7.42
N SER A 67 5.27 -3.28 -6.57
CA SER A 67 6.64 -2.75 -6.65
C SER A 67 7.69 -3.85 -6.48
N GLY A 68 8.91 -3.59 -6.95
CA GLY A 68 10.04 -4.51 -6.82
C GLY A 68 9.74 -5.88 -7.46
N ALA A 69 9.84 -6.94 -6.66
CA ALA A 69 9.63 -8.30 -7.15
C ALA A 69 8.23 -8.58 -7.70
N ALA A 70 7.21 -7.78 -7.34
CA ALA A 70 5.85 -7.97 -7.83
C ALA A 70 5.69 -7.69 -9.34
N ILE A 71 6.59 -6.92 -9.95
CA ILE A 71 6.52 -6.49 -11.37
C ILE A 71 7.72 -6.92 -12.20
N ASP A 72 8.73 -7.56 -11.59
CA ASP A 72 9.94 -7.99 -12.28
C ASP A 72 9.88 -9.48 -12.73
N SER A 73 11.04 -10.02 -13.08
CA SER A 73 11.20 -11.41 -13.53
C SER A 73 11.28 -12.46 -12.41
N THR A 74 11.19 -12.07 -11.13
CA THR A 74 11.22 -13.00 -9.99
C THR A 74 10.15 -14.08 -10.15
N SER A 75 10.49 -15.35 -9.92
CA SER A 75 9.53 -16.45 -10.09
C SER A 75 8.39 -16.35 -9.08
N PHE A 76 7.15 -16.56 -9.52
CA PHE A 76 5.97 -16.49 -8.66
C PHE A 76 5.95 -17.56 -7.56
N ASP A 77 6.59 -18.70 -7.80
CA ASP A 77 6.69 -19.82 -6.87
C ASP A 77 7.96 -19.81 -6.01
N ASP A 78 8.74 -18.71 -6.03
CA ASP A 78 9.90 -18.57 -5.16
C ASP A 78 9.47 -18.45 -3.69
N LYS A 79 9.77 -19.49 -2.92
CA LYS A 79 9.42 -19.59 -1.50
C LYS A 79 10.08 -18.50 -0.64
N ASN A 80 11.16 -17.88 -1.10
CA ASN A 80 11.82 -16.78 -0.39
C ASN A 80 10.95 -15.52 -0.34
N TYR A 81 9.98 -15.40 -1.24
CA TYR A 81 9.09 -14.24 -1.35
C TYR A 81 7.73 -14.46 -0.68
N ASN A 82 7.49 -15.57 0.02
CA ASN A 82 6.22 -15.90 0.66
C ASN A 82 5.86 -15.01 1.88
N PRO A 83 4.64 -14.41 1.96
CA PRO A 83 3.59 -14.39 0.92
C PRO A 83 3.98 -13.50 -0.25
N PHE A 84 3.61 -13.84 -1.48
CA PHE A 84 4.04 -13.13 -2.70
C PHE A 84 2.87 -12.76 -3.61
N ILE A 85 3.01 -11.68 -4.38
CA ILE A 85 2.06 -11.30 -5.43
C ILE A 85 2.77 -11.08 -6.76
N LYS A 86 2.03 -11.19 -7.86
CA LYS A 86 2.43 -10.64 -9.16
C LYS A 86 1.39 -9.66 -9.67
N CYS A 87 1.88 -8.65 -10.36
CA CYS A 87 1.06 -7.61 -10.92
C CYS A 87 1.25 -7.50 -12.43
N ASP A 88 0.18 -7.11 -13.12
CA ASP A 88 0.20 -6.64 -14.50
C ASP A 88 -0.05 -5.14 -14.52
N CYS A 89 0.92 -4.38 -15.00
CA CYS A 89 0.86 -2.92 -15.09
C CYS A 89 0.70 -2.42 -16.52
N THR A 90 0.18 -3.24 -17.43
CA THR A 90 -0.07 -2.84 -18.83
C THR A 90 -1.43 -2.13 -19.02
N ALA A 91 -2.27 -2.11 -17.98
CA ALA A 91 -3.58 -1.48 -18.03
C ALA A 91 -3.49 0.05 -18.11
N ASN A 92 -4.50 0.66 -18.74
CA ASN A 92 -4.67 2.11 -18.85
C ASN A 92 -3.41 2.85 -19.36
N SER A 93 -2.74 2.32 -20.38
CA SER A 93 -1.48 2.89 -20.91
C SER A 93 -0.36 2.93 -19.85
N ASN A 94 -0.22 1.87 -19.08
CA ASN A 94 0.75 1.73 -17.99
C ASN A 94 0.56 2.73 -16.84
N SER A 95 -0.69 3.15 -16.58
CA SER A 95 -1.02 4.02 -15.43
C SER A 95 -1.61 3.25 -14.25
N THR A 96 -2.08 2.02 -14.45
CA THR A 96 -2.74 1.22 -13.42
C THR A 96 -2.14 -0.18 -13.39
N CYS A 97 -1.81 -0.67 -12.19
CA CYS A 97 -1.41 -2.05 -11.94
C CYS A 97 -2.57 -2.86 -11.37
N HIS A 98 -2.68 -4.11 -11.81
CA HIS A 98 -3.62 -5.08 -11.30
C HIS A 98 -2.88 -6.27 -10.70
N ILE A 99 -3.27 -6.69 -9.50
CA ILE A 99 -2.79 -7.91 -8.87
C ILE A 99 -3.40 -9.11 -9.62
N THR A 100 -2.56 -9.88 -10.29
CA THR A 100 -2.99 -11.03 -11.10
C THR A 100 -2.79 -12.36 -10.38
N GLN A 101 -1.86 -12.43 -9.43
CA GLN A 101 -1.53 -13.66 -8.73
C GLN A 101 -1.20 -13.39 -7.26
N LEU A 102 -1.60 -14.32 -6.38
CA LEU A 102 -1.30 -14.31 -4.95
C LEU A 102 -0.84 -15.71 -4.53
N TYR A 103 0.37 -15.80 -3.99
CA TYR A 103 0.97 -17.02 -3.46
C TYR A 103 1.13 -16.92 -1.96
N VAL A 104 0.62 -17.92 -1.24
CA VAL A 104 0.85 -18.08 0.20
C VAL A 104 1.14 -19.54 0.50
N SER A 105 2.28 -19.78 1.11
CA SER A 105 2.68 -21.09 1.61
C SER A 105 2.60 -21.10 3.13
N PHE A 106 1.71 -21.93 3.65
CA PHE A 106 1.51 -22.10 5.08
C PHE A 106 2.51 -23.14 5.62
N PHE A 107 3.73 -22.70 5.94
CA PHE A 107 4.72 -23.52 6.66
C PHE A 107 5.08 -22.98 8.05
N SER A 108 4.45 -21.90 8.52
CA SER A 108 4.66 -21.36 9.87
C SER A 108 3.52 -21.71 10.81
N SER A 109 3.90 -22.22 11.99
CA SER A 109 3.15 -22.79 13.11
C SER A 109 1.99 -21.97 13.74
N CYS A 110 1.59 -20.83 13.17
CA CYS A 110 0.54 -19.97 13.75
C CYS A 110 -0.88 -20.45 13.43
N PHE A 111 -1.09 -21.10 12.28
CA PHE A 111 -2.41 -21.63 11.91
C PHE A 111 -2.81 -22.87 12.72
N VAL A 112 -1.83 -23.65 13.21
CA VAL A 112 -2.09 -24.82 14.07
C VAL A 112 -2.63 -24.38 15.44
N SER A 113 -2.15 -23.27 15.99
CA SER A 113 -2.61 -22.80 17.31
C SER A 113 -4.07 -22.33 17.34
N HIS A 114 -4.61 -21.80 16.23
CA HIS A 114 -6.02 -21.37 16.18
C HIS A 114 -6.99 -22.47 15.75
N ALA A 115 -6.52 -23.53 15.09
CA ALA A 115 -7.37 -24.65 14.66
C ALA A 115 -7.44 -25.80 15.68
N ILE A 116 -6.53 -25.89 16.66
CA ILE A 116 -6.55 -26.94 17.70
C ILE A 116 -7.34 -26.53 18.96
N LEU A 117 -7.70 -25.25 19.10
CA LEU A 117 -8.44 -24.73 20.27
C LEU A 117 -9.93 -24.45 20.00
N ALA A 118 -10.49 -24.95 18.89
CA ALA A 118 -11.93 -24.88 18.59
C ALA A 118 -12.56 -26.27 18.58
#